data_AF-A0A1L7RC72-F1
#
_entry.id   AF-A0A1L7RC72-F1
#
_cell.length_a   1.000
_cell.length_b   1.000
_cell.length_c   1.000
_cell.angle_alpha   90.00
_cell.angle_beta   90.00
_cell.angle_gamma   90.00
#
_symmetry.space_group_name_H-M   'P 1'
#
loop_
_entity.id
_entity.type
_entity.pdbx_description
1 polymer ?
#
loop_
_entity_poly.entity_id
_entity_poly.type
_entity_poly.pdbx_seq_one_letter_code
_entity_poly.pdbx_strand_id
1 'polypeptide(L)'
;MWVGLGWGMGYAVSPFKRQRIIEFDSRVAGVSVEEFCRQVGVSKSSFYRIRKRAKQEGPGAALVAHSRAPLHLARRWDERVDERIAQVRRELVADGKEAGAW
;
A
#
# COMPACT_ATOMS: atom_id res chain seq x y z
N MET A 1 3.79 10.11 -30.77
CA MET A 1 2.43 9.83 -30.29
C MET A 1 2.55 9.11 -28.94
N TRP A 2 2.44 9.84 -27.83
CA TRP A 2 2.50 9.26 -26.49
C TRP A 2 1.10 8.79 -26.12
N VAL A 3 0.86 7.49 -26.20
CA VAL A 3 -0.40 6.91 -25.70
C VAL A 3 -0.30 6.91 -24.18
N GLY A 4 -1.14 7.72 -23.55
CA GLY A 4 -1.30 7.76 -22.11
C GLY A 4 -1.67 6.38 -21.59
N LEU A 5 -0.75 5.73 -20.88
CA LEU A 5 -1.09 4.59 -20.03
C LEU A 5 -1.60 5.14 -18.72
N GLY A 6 -2.89 4.90 -18.50
CA GLY A 6 -3.70 5.42 -17.42
C GLY A 6 -3.02 5.34 -16.06
N TRP A 7 -2.95 6.49 -15.41
CA TRP A 7 -2.86 6.57 -13.97
C TRP A 7 -4.22 6.17 -13.41
N GLY A 8 -4.28 4.99 -12.78
CA GLY A 8 -5.47 4.53 -12.08
C GLY A 8 -5.79 3.08 -12.41
N MET A 9 -6.01 2.27 -11.38
CA MET A 9 -6.43 0.86 -11.44
C MET A 9 -5.36 -0.17 -11.82
N GLY A 10 -4.57 -0.60 -10.83
CA GLY A 10 -4.92 -1.90 -10.24
C GLY A 10 -4.26 -3.20 -10.73
N TYR A 11 -3.24 -3.25 -11.58
CA TYR A 11 -2.36 -4.44 -11.58
C TYR A 11 -1.23 -4.23 -10.59
N ALA A 12 -1.45 -4.67 -9.35
CA ALA A 12 -0.35 -4.82 -8.41
C ALA A 12 0.74 -5.66 -9.08
N VAL A 13 1.96 -5.12 -9.19
CA VAL A 13 3.12 -5.90 -9.68
C VAL A 13 3.17 -7.19 -8.87
N SER A 14 3.10 -8.34 -9.55
CA SER A 14 3.02 -9.63 -8.89
C SER A 14 4.27 -9.90 -8.05
N PRO A 15 4.20 -10.75 -7.01
CA PRO A 15 5.36 -11.14 -6.22
C PRO A 15 6.53 -11.65 -7.08
N PHE A 16 6.23 -12.45 -8.11
CA PHE A 16 7.24 -12.96 -9.05
C PHE A 16 7.95 -11.83 -9.82
N LYS A 17 7.21 -10.86 -10.36
CA LYS A 17 7.81 -9.71 -11.05
C LYS A 17 8.63 -8.85 -10.08
N ARG A 18 8.20 -8.70 -8.83
CA ARG A 18 8.95 -7.99 -7.78
C ARG A 18 10.25 -8.69 -7.45
N GLN A 19 10.23 -10.01 -7.29
CA GLN A 19 11.43 -10.81 -7.05
C GLN A 19 12.43 -10.61 -8.18
N ARG A 20 12.01 -10.73 -9.45
CA ARG A 20 12.88 -10.45 -10.60
C ARG A 20 13.46 -9.04 -10.57
N ILE A 21 12.71 -8.02 -10.14
CA ILE A 21 13.21 -6.64 -9.99
C ILE A 21 14.26 -6.52 -8.88
N ILE A 22 14.04 -7.21 -7.76
CA ILE A 22 14.94 -7.18 -6.58
C ILE A 22 16.27 -7.86 -6.90
N GLU A 23 16.21 -8.99 -7.59
CA GLU A 23 17.38 -9.82 -7.97
C GLU A 23 18.10 -9.29 -9.21
N PHE A 24 17.49 -8.39 -9.98
CA PHE A 24 18.08 -7.89 -11.22
C PHE A 24 19.40 -7.13 -10.97
N ASP A 25 20.45 -7.58 -11.65
CA ASP A 25 21.73 -6.89 -11.78
C ASP A 25 22.05 -6.71 -13.27
N SER A 26 22.22 -5.46 -13.70
CA SER A 26 22.46 -5.14 -15.11
C SER A 26 23.85 -5.56 -15.60
N ARG A 27 24.84 -5.67 -14.72
CA ARG A 27 26.20 -6.10 -15.07
C ARG A 27 26.22 -7.61 -15.32
N VAL A 28 25.51 -8.36 -14.49
CA VAL A 28 25.38 -9.82 -14.63
C VAL A 28 24.48 -10.18 -15.81
N ALA A 29 23.35 -9.50 -15.96
CA ALA A 29 22.38 -9.81 -17.01
C ALA A 29 22.78 -9.29 -18.40
N GLY A 30 23.74 -8.36 -18.50
CA GLY A 30 24.17 -7.76 -19.77
C GLY A 30 23.10 -6.95 -20.49
N VAL A 31 22.00 -6.58 -19.81
CA VAL A 31 20.89 -5.80 -20.36
C VAL A 31 20.64 -4.53 -19.56
N SER A 32 20.14 -3.50 -20.23
CA SER A 32 19.76 -2.25 -19.57
C SER A 32 18.49 -2.43 -18.72
N VAL A 33 18.29 -1.53 -17.75
CA VAL A 33 17.05 -1.48 -16.95
C VAL A 33 15.82 -1.30 -17.84
N GLU A 34 15.95 -0.55 -18.93
CA GLU A 34 14.86 -0.31 -19.88
C GLU A 34 14.44 -1.59 -20.59
N GLU A 35 15.42 -2.32 -21.11
CA GLU A 35 15.20 -3.60 -21.77
C GLU A 35 14.58 -4.61 -20.81
N PHE A 36 15.12 -4.72 -19.60
CA PHE A 36 14.57 -5.55 -18.55
C PHE A 36 13.10 -5.20 -18.23
N CYS A 37 12.79 -3.91 -18.05
CA CYS A 37 11.44 -3.44 -17.74
C CYS A 37 10.46 -3.80 -18.86
N ARG A 38 10.89 -3.67 -20.13
CA ARG A 38 10.12 -4.08 -21.31
C ARG A 38 9.84 -5.59 -21.31
N GLN A 39 10.86 -6.40 -21.06
CA GLN A 39 10.74 -7.87 -21.03
C GLN A 39 9.85 -8.38 -19.89
N VAL A 40 9.96 -7.80 -18.70
CA VAL A 40 9.15 -8.19 -17.53
C VAL A 40 7.73 -7.59 -17.57
N GLY A 41 7.51 -6.59 -18.43
CA GLY A 41 6.24 -5.87 -18.53
C GLY A 41 5.96 -5.07 -17.25
N VAL A 42 6.91 -4.22 -16.86
CA VAL A 42 6.81 -3.28 -15.73
C VAL A 42 7.32 -1.90 -16.16
N SER A 43 6.80 -0.84 -15.55
CA SER A 43 7.32 0.50 -15.79
C SER A 43 8.65 0.73 -15.06
N LYS A 44 9.51 1.60 -15.61
CA LYS A 44 10.72 2.10 -14.91
C LYS A 44 10.39 2.69 -13.53
N SER A 45 9.25 3.38 -13.41
CA SER A 45 8.80 3.94 -12.12
C SER A 45 8.50 2.86 -11.08
N SER A 46 7.88 1.75 -11.49
CA SER A 46 7.64 0.60 -10.61
C SER A 46 8.95 -0.08 -10.22
N PHE A 47 9.88 -0.24 -11.16
CA PHE A 47 11.21 -0.80 -10.92
C PHE A 47 11.94 -0.03 -9.80
N TYR A 48 12.08 1.29 -9.93
CA TYR A 48 12.80 2.09 -8.94
C TYR A 48 12.07 2.18 -7.61
N ARG A 49 10.73 2.24 -7.60
CA ARG A 49 9.94 2.25 -6.36
C ARG A 49 10.09 0.96 -5.58
N ILE A 50 10.08 -0.19 -6.24
CA ILE A 50 10.28 -1.51 -5.61
C ILE A 50 11.71 -1.65 -5.08
N ARG A 51 12.74 -1.26 -5.85
CA ARG A 51 14.13 -1.28 -5.36
C ARG A 51 14.37 -0.33 -4.20
N LYS A 52 13.77 0.86 -4.22
CA LYS A 52 13.83 1.81 -3.09
C LYS A 52 13.27 1.16 -1.82
N ARG A 53 12.12 0.52 -1.91
CA ARG A 53 11.52 -0.22 -0.79
C ARG A 53 12.40 -1.36 -0.31
N ALA A 54 12.94 -2.17 -1.22
CA ALA A 54 13.83 -3.27 -0.87
C ALA A 54 15.08 -2.77 -0.12
N LYS A 55 15.60 -1.59 -0.49
CA LYS A 55 16.71 -0.93 0.22
C LYS A 55 16.33 -0.40 1.60
N GLN A 56 15.09 0.07 1.79
CA GLN A 56 14.63 0.73 3.02
C GLN A 56 14.07 -0.25 4.05
N GLU A 57 13.29 -1.24 3.60
CA GLU A 57 12.51 -2.16 4.44
C GLU A 57 12.97 -3.62 4.29
N GLY A 58 13.93 -3.89 3.40
CA GLY A 58 14.43 -5.22 3.09
C GLY A 58 13.70 -5.91 1.92
N PRO A 59 14.31 -6.95 1.32
CA PRO A 59 13.80 -7.61 0.12
C PRO A 59 12.45 -8.30 0.35
N GLY A 60 12.25 -8.92 1.52
CA GLY A 60 10.98 -9.59 1.87
C GLY A 60 9.79 -8.62 1.89
N ALA A 61 9.95 -7.44 2.50
CA ALA A 61 8.91 -6.41 2.53
C ALA A 61 8.53 -5.93 1.11
N ALA A 62 9.49 -5.89 0.18
CA ALA A 62 9.26 -5.44 -1.18
C ALA A 62 8.50 -6.44 -2.08
N LEU A 63 8.36 -7.71 -1.66
CA LEU A 63 7.60 -8.74 -2.38
C LEU A 63 6.08 -8.52 -2.36
N VAL A 64 5.58 -7.82 -1.35
CA VAL A 64 4.15 -7.49 -1.24
C VAL A 64 3.89 -6.03 -1.62
N ALA A 65 2.65 -5.70 -1.98
CA ALA A 65 2.25 -4.31 -2.13
C ALA A 65 2.31 -3.60 -0.77
N HIS A 66 2.70 -2.32 -0.77
CA HIS A 66 2.60 -1.51 0.44
C HIS A 66 1.12 -1.24 0.73
N SER A 67 0.78 -1.12 2.02
CA SER A 67 -0.56 -0.68 2.43
C SER A 67 -0.91 0.63 1.74
N ARG A 68 -2.14 0.71 1.23
CA ARG A 68 -2.72 1.95 0.67
C ARG A 68 -3.56 2.69 1.71
N ALA A 69 -3.69 2.14 2.91
CA ALA A 69 -4.40 2.81 3.98
C ALA A 69 -3.70 4.14 4.31
N PRO A 70 -4.46 5.22 4.58
CA PRO A 70 -3.90 6.45 5.09
C PRO A 70 -3.06 6.17 6.35
N LEU A 71 -1.85 6.74 6.41
CA LEU A 71 -0.99 6.63 7.61
C LEU A 71 -1.61 7.33 8.82
N HIS A 72 -2.28 8.45 8.55
CA HIS A 72 -3.06 9.19 9.53
C HIS A 72 -4.49 9.23 9.05
N LEU A 73 -5.37 8.57 9.80
CA LEU A 73 -6.80 8.67 9.57
C LEU A 73 -7.21 10.12 9.82
N ALA A 74 -8.03 10.68 8.93
CA ALA A 74 -8.66 11.99 9.11
C ALA A 74 -9.77 11.88 10.16
N ARG A 75 -9.38 11.62 11.40
CA ARG A 75 -10.30 11.45 12.52
C ARG A 75 -10.81 12.84 12.91
N ARG A 76 -12.12 13.06 12.77
CA ARG A 76 -12.76 14.35 13.10
C ARG A 76 -12.90 14.58 14.60
N TRP A 77 -13.00 13.50 15.36
CA TRP A 77 -13.31 13.50 16.78
C TRP A 77 -12.18 12.84 17.56
N ASP A 78 -11.87 13.35 18.75
CA ASP A 78 -10.81 12.83 19.61
C ASP A 78 -11.32 11.75 20.57
N GLU A 79 -10.44 11.23 21.41
CA GLU A 79 -10.73 10.18 22.39
C GLU A 79 -11.82 10.58 23.40
N ARG A 80 -11.97 11.88 23.70
CA ARG A 80 -13.02 12.38 24.61
C ARG A 80 -14.41 12.14 24.05
N VAL A 81 -14.56 12.18 22.73
CA VAL A 81 -15.83 11.87 22.07
C VAL A 81 -16.15 10.39 22.20
N ASP A 82 -15.15 9.49 22.12
CA ASP A 82 -15.36 8.06 22.36
C ASP A 82 -15.80 7.79 23.79
N GLU A 83 -15.12 8.42 24.76
CA GLU A 83 -15.48 8.33 26.17
C GLU A 83 -16.90 8.82 26.42
N ARG A 84 -17.29 9.92 25.77
CA ARG A 84 -18.65 10.47 25.89
C ARG A 84 -19.68 9.53 25.27
N ILE A 85 -19.40 8.94 24.10
CA ILE A 85 -20.27 7.93 23.48
C ILE A 85 -20.42 6.74 24.42
N ALA A 86 -19.32 6.22 24.97
CA ALA A 86 -19.34 5.10 25.91
C ALA A 86 -20.15 5.42 27.18
N GLN A 87 -20.02 6.63 27.71
CA GLN A 87 -20.81 7.10 28.85
C GLN A 87 -22.31 7.14 28.52
N VAL A 88 -22.69 7.80 27.43
CA VAL A 88 -24.10 7.91 27.02
C VAL A 88 -24.71 6.53 26.80
N ARG A 89 -23.96 5.59 26.22
CA ARG A 89 -24.42 4.20 26.06
C ARG A 89 -24.67 3.51 27.40
N ARG A 90 -23.78 3.68 28.40
CA ARG A 90 -24.00 3.15 29.75
C ARG A 90 -25.23 3.73 30.41
N GLU A 91 -25.43 5.05 30.28
CA GLU A 91 -26.61 5.75 30.81
C GLU A 91 -27.90 5.22 30.16
N LEU A 92 -27.92 5.04 28.83
CA LEU A 92 -29.07 4.47 28.13
C LEU A 92 -29.43 3.05 28.61
N VAL A 93 -28.43 2.18 28.77
CA VAL A 93 -28.65 0.83 29.29
C VAL A 93 -29.16 0.84 30.74
N ALA A 94 -28.59 1.70 31.59
CA ALA A 94 -29.04 1.85 32.98
C ALA A 94 -30.50 2.33 33.08
N ASP A 95 -30.91 3.18 32.14
CA ASP A 95 -32.29 3.65 31.98
C ASP A 95 -33.23 2.60 31.36
N GLY A 96 -32.74 1.40 31.04
CA GLY A 96 -33.50 0.34 30.38
C GLY A 96 -33.79 0.60 28.89
N LYS A 97 -33.04 1.50 28.26
CA LYS A 97 -33.18 1.88 26.84
C LYS A 97 -32.16 1.14 25.98
N GLU A 98 -32.51 0.91 24.72
CA GLU A 98 -31.61 0.31 23.71
C GLU A 98 -30.53 1.34 23.31
N ALA A 99 -29.27 0.89 23.20
CA ALA A 99 -28.10 1.77 23.05
C ALA A 99 -27.54 1.83 21.61
N GLY A 100 -28.27 1.30 20.63
CA GLY A 100 -27.91 1.20 19.22
C GLY A 100 -26.98 0.02 18.91
N ALA A 101 -26.98 -0.39 17.64
CA ALA A 101 -26.01 -1.34 17.09
C ALA A 101 -24.59 -0.74 17.02
N TRP A 102 -23.60 -1.62 16.86
CA TRP A 102 -22.18 -1.28 16.71
C TRP A 102 -21.81 -1.03 15.25
#